data_AF-A0A8T3WCW6-F1
#
_entry.id   AF-A0A8T3WCW6-F1
#
_cell.length_a   1.000
_cell.length_b   1.000
_cell.length_c   1.000
_cell.angle_alpha   90.00
_cell.angle_beta   90.00
_cell.angle_gamma   90.00
#
_symmetry.space_group_name_H-M   'P 1'
#
loop_
_entity.id
_entity.type
_entity.pdbx_description
1 polymer ?
#
loop_
_entity_poly.entity_id
_entity_poly.type
_entity_poly.pdbx_seq_one_letter_code
_entity_poly.pdbx_strand_id
1 'polypeptide(L)'
;MRDVMVVCKKCGNKAPASSMTLDIDEGLMVCQNCIKNKKIKKEIEKEIFHKREGSKAVKEEIPQKVPHKCKYCSYKFMVNPETKVPRNCPYCNKAINFGGI
;
A
#
# COMPACT_ATOMS: atom_id res chain seq x y z
N MET A 1 -5.15 -23.37 -36.44
CA MET A 1 -3.95 -22.51 -36.29
C MET A 1 -3.41 -22.70 -34.88
N ARG A 2 -2.10 -22.85 -34.68
CA ARG A 2 -1.50 -22.93 -33.34
C ARG A 2 -1.14 -21.52 -32.91
N ASP A 3 -1.64 -21.06 -31.78
CA ASP A 3 -1.29 -19.75 -31.24
C ASP A 3 0.18 -19.68 -30.82
N VAL A 4 0.89 -18.70 -31.35
CA VAL A 4 2.28 -18.42 -30.98
C VAL A 4 2.28 -17.70 -29.64
N MET A 5 2.91 -18.31 -28.63
CA MET A 5 3.07 -17.70 -27.31
C MET A 5 4.33 -16.85 -27.23
N VAL A 6 4.20 -15.69 -26.61
CA VAL A 6 5.27 -14.70 -26.45
C VAL A 6 5.33 -14.21 -25.00
N VAL A 7 6.52 -13.77 -24.57
CA VAL A 7 6.77 -13.34 -23.20
C VAL A 7 6.49 -11.85 -23.04
N CYS A 8 5.68 -11.49 -22.05
CA CYS A 8 5.46 -10.11 -21.63
C CYS A 8 6.76 -9.50 -21.08
N LYS A 9 7.23 -8.40 -21.67
CA LYS A 9 8.47 -7.73 -21.22
C LYS A 9 8.35 -7.10 -19.83
N LYS A 10 7.14 -6.88 -19.33
CA LYS A 10 6.89 -6.22 -18.04
C LYS A 10 6.76 -7.19 -16.87
N CYS A 11 6.08 -8.32 -17.07
CA CYS A 11 5.82 -9.28 -15.99
C CYS A 11 6.40 -10.68 -16.23
N GLY A 12 6.98 -10.95 -17.40
CA GLY A 12 7.55 -12.28 -17.72
C GLY A 12 6.53 -13.36 -18.05
N ASN A 13 5.22 -13.08 -17.95
CA ASN A 13 4.19 -14.06 -18.29
C ASN A 13 4.14 -14.35 -19.79
N LYS A 14 3.90 -15.61 -20.15
CA LYS A 14 3.64 -16.03 -21.51
C LYS A 14 2.16 -15.80 -21.85
N ALA A 15 1.90 -15.15 -22.96
CA ALA A 15 0.57 -14.92 -23.49
C ALA A 15 0.58 -15.15 -25.01
N PRO A 16 -0.56 -15.50 -25.64
CA PRO A 16 -0.62 -15.57 -27.09
C PRO A 16 -0.32 -14.20 -27.70
N ALA A 17 0.37 -14.18 -28.85
CA ALA A 17 0.76 -12.94 -29.53
C ALA A 17 -0.45 -12.04 -29.82
N SER A 18 -1.61 -12.64 -30.10
CA SER A 18 -2.90 -11.96 -30.31
C SER A 18 -3.41 -11.19 -29.08
N SER A 19 -2.96 -11.54 -27.88
CA SER A 19 -3.34 -10.86 -26.61
C SER A 19 -2.25 -9.93 -26.09
N MET A 20 -1.20 -9.67 -26.87
CA MET A 20 -0.19 -8.67 -26.54
C MET A 20 -0.60 -7.31 -27.07
N THR A 21 -0.20 -6.26 -26.37
CA THR A 21 -0.51 -4.88 -26.73
C THR A 21 0.67 -4.00 -26.39
N LEU A 22 0.95 -3.01 -27.24
CA LEU A 22 1.99 -2.02 -26.99
C LEU A 22 1.53 -1.05 -25.89
N ASP A 23 2.26 -1.00 -24.78
CA ASP A 23 2.10 0.06 -23.78
C ASP A 23 2.78 1.33 -24.31
N ILE A 24 2.00 2.38 -24.57
CA ILE A 24 2.50 3.62 -25.17
C ILE A 24 3.37 4.42 -24.19
N ASP A 25 3.06 4.42 -22.88
CA ASP A 25 3.85 5.21 -21.93
C ASP A 25 5.24 4.58 -21.69
N GLU A 26 5.37 3.25 -21.76
CA GLU A 26 6.66 2.55 -21.56
C GLU A 26 7.32 2.09 -22.86
N GLY A 27 6.62 2.13 -24.00
CA GLY A 27 7.15 1.68 -25.29
C GLY A 27 7.39 0.17 -25.39
N LEU A 28 6.70 -0.65 -24.59
CA LEU A 28 6.93 -2.09 -24.47
C LEU A 28 5.72 -2.92 -24.90
N MET A 29 5.97 -4.05 -25.58
CA MET A 29 4.96 -5.09 -25.81
C MET A 29 4.66 -5.82 -24.49
N VAL A 30 3.43 -5.66 -24.00
CA VAL A 30 2.98 -6.20 -22.71
C VAL A 30 1.68 -6.96 -22.85
N CYS A 31 1.38 -7.83 -21.89
CA CYS A 31 0.10 -8.53 -21.85
C CYS A 31 -1.03 -7.61 -21.36
N GLN A 32 -2.27 -7.97 -21.68
CA GLN A 32 -3.46 -7.21 -21.26
C GLN A 32 -3.55 -6.99 -19.74
N ASN A 33 -3.06 -7.93 -18.92
CA ASN A 33 -3.08 -7.77 -17.46
C ASN A 33 -2.20 -6.62 -16.99
N CYS A 34 -1.03 -6.43 -17.61
CA CYS A 34 -0.17 -5.29 -17.30
C CYS A 34 -0.84 -3.95 -17.61
N ILE A 35 -1.59 -3.87 -18.71
CA ILE A 35 -2.35 -2.67 -19.10
C ILE A 35 -3.51 -2.43 -18.12
N LYS A 36 -4.28 -3.47 -17.78
CA LYS A 36 -5.37 -3.36 -16.80
C LYS A 36 -4.86 -2.89 -15.44
N ASN A 37 -3.79 -3.48 -14.93
CA ASN A 37 -3.19 -3.09 -13.65
C ASN A 37 -2.67 -1.64 -13.66
N LYS A 38 -2.17 -1.15 -14.79
CA LYS A 38 -1.75 0.25 -14.94
C LYS A 38 -2.93 1.22 -14.87
N LYS A 39 -4.06 0.88 -15.49
CA LYS A 39 -5.29 1.70 -15.42
C LYS A 39 -5.81 1.79 -13.99
N ILE A 40 -5.82 0.67 -13.26
CA ILE A 40 -6.24 0.62 -11.86
C ILE A 40 -5.34 1.51 -10.99
N LYS A 41 -4.01 1.45 -11.17
CA LYS A 41 -3.09 2.34 -10.44
C LYS A 41 -3.35 3.83 -10.72
N LYS A 42 -3.53 4.21 -12.00
CA LYS A 42 -3.83 5.60 -12.39
C LYS A 42 -5.16 6.11 -11.81
N GLU A 43 -6.16 5.23 -11.62
CA GLU A 43 -7.46 5.58 -11.04
C GLU A 43 -7.36 5.81 -9.52
N ILE A 44 -6.66 4.92 -8.81
CA ILE A 44 -6.40 5.06 -7.36
C ILE A 44 -5.58 6.34 -7.08
N GLU A 45 -4.58 6.66 -7.90
CA GLU A 45 -3.80 7.89 -7.75
C GLU A 45 -4.65 9.14 -7.94
N LYS A 46 -5.63 9.12 -8.86
CA LYS A 46 -6.58 10.24 -9.05
C LYS A 46 -7.51 10.41 -7.85
N GLU A 47 -8.02 9.34 -7.25
CA GLU A 47 -8.86 9.43 -6.05
C GLU A 47 -8.08 9.98 -4.83
N ILE A 48 -6.79 9.67 -4.72
CA ILE A 48 -5.93 10.20 -3.66
C ILE A 48 -5.61 11.70 -3.90
N PHE A 49 -5.44 12.12 -5.15
CA PHE A 49 -5.13 13.51 -5.48
C PHE A 49 -6.32 14.47 -5.28
N HIS A 50 -7.56 14.01 -5.50
CA HIS A 50 -8.77 14.82 -5.25
C HIS A 50 -9.14 14.97 -3.77
N LYS A 51 -8.44 14.30 -2.85
CA LYS A 51 -8.66 14.43 -1.40
C LYS A 51 -7.80 15.49 -0.70
N ARG A 52 -7.01 16.28 -1.42
CA ARG A 52 -6.16 17.32 -0.81
C ARG A 52 -6.72 18.75 -0.85
N GLU A 53 -7.81 19.01 -1.58
CA GLU A 53 -8.39 20.37 -1.68
C GLU A 53 -9.85 20.48 -1.24
N GLY A 54 -10.30 19.54 -0.41
CA GLY A 54 -11.68 19.46 0.07
C GLY A 54 -11.81 19.31 1.58
N SER A 55 -11.14 20.17 2.36
CA SER A 55 -11.40 20.32 3.79
C SER A 55 -12.80 20.86 4.05
N LYS A 56 -13.81 19.99 4.03
CA LYS A 56 -15.07 20.17 4.76
C LYS A 56 -15.51 18.86 5.41
N ALA A 57 -15.19 18.76 6.69
CA ALA A 57 -15.99 18.16 7.76
C ALA A 57 -16.64 16.77 7.49
N VAL A 58 -15.84 15.72 7.68
CA VAL A 58 -16.29 14.55 8.45
C VAL A 58 -15.21 14.30 9.49
N LYS A 59 -15.50 14.71 10.75
CA LYS A 59 -14.72 14.30 11.93
C LYS A 59 -15.02 12.82 12.16
N GLU A 60 -14.41 11.95 11.38
CA GLU A 60 -14.17 10.59 11.86
C GLU A 60 -12.88 10.70 12.67
N GLU A 61 -12.99 10.53 13.99
CA GLU A 61 -11.88 10.64 14.93
C GLU A 61 -10.86 9.55 14.61
N ILE A 62 -9.93 9.83 13.68
CA ILE A 62 -8.82 8.93 13.36
C ILE A 62 -8.00 8.81 14.65
N PRO A 63 -7.98 7.64 15.32
CA PRO A 63 -7.23 7.49 16.56
C PRO A 63 -5.75 7.74 16.24
N GLN A 64 -5.16 8.75 16.87
CA GLN A 64 -3.78 9.18 16.63
C GLN A 64 -2.81 8.12 17.16
N LYS A 65 -2.65 7.02 16.43
CA LYS A 65 -1.69 5.97 16.75
C LYS A 65 -0.27 6.52 16.57
N VAL A 66 0.46 6.73 17.66
CA VAL A 66 1.84 7.19 17.63
C VAL A 66 2.81 6.00 17.63
N PRO A 67 3.95 6.10 16.93
CA PRO A 67 4.97 5.07 16.98
C PRO A 67 5.68 5.07 18.34
N HIS A 68 5.74 3.91 18.98
CA HIS A 68 6.43 3.69 20.25
C HIS A 68 7.47 2.58 20.13
N LYS A 69 8.61 2.75 20.80
CA LYS A 69 9.69 1.76 20.86
C LYS A 69 9.79 1.21 22.28
N CYS A 70 9.65 -0.11 22.43
CA CYS A 70 9.82 -0.75 23.72
C CYS A 70 11.26 -0.56 24.25
N LYS A 71 11.40 -0.14 25.52
CA LYS A 71 12.70 0.01 26.19
C LYS A 71 13.43 -1.31 26.44
N TYR A 72 12.71 -2.43 26.49
CA TYR A 72 13.28 -3.73 26.88
C TYR A 72 13.68 -4.60 25.70
N CYS A 73 12.88 -4.64 24.63
CA CYS A 73 13.16 -5.46 23.45
C CYS A 73 13.45 -4.65 22.19
N SER A 74 13.42 -3.31 22.28
CA SER A 74 13.58 -2.41 21.12
C SER A 74 12.55 -2.56 20.00
N TYR A 75 11.50 -3.39 20.18
CA TYR A 75 10.43 -3.57 19.22
C TYR A 75 9.64 -2.27 19.02
N LYS A 76 9.36 -1.91 17.78
CA LYS A 76 8.58 -0.73 17.39
C LYS A 76 7.15 -1.15 17.12
N PHE A 77 6.20 -0.49 17.76
CA PHE A 77 4.77 -0.77 17.62
C PHE A 77 3.97 0.52 17.77
N MET A 78 2.73 0.52 17.31
CA MET A 78 1.85 1.67 17.39
C MET A 78 1.07 1.65 18.70
N VAL A 79 1.01 2.78 19.38
CA VAL A 79 0.21 2.99 20.60
C VAL A 79 -0.78 4.12 20.40
N ASN A 80 -1.98 3.94 20.93
CA ASN A 80 -2.92 5.04 21.11
C ASN A 80 -2.54 5.78 22.41
N PRO A 81 -2.11 7.05 22.35
CA PRO A 81 -1.75 7.81 23.55
C PRO A 81 -2.97 8.07 24.45
N GLU A 82 -4.18 8.14 23.87
CA GLU A 82 -5.43 8.37 24.60
C GLU A 82 -5.89 7.13 25.37
N THR A 83 -5.91 5.97 24.71
CA THR A 83 -6.38 4.72 25.35
C THR A 83 -5.26 3.94 26.05
N LYS A 84 -3.99 4.37 25.90
CA LYS A 84 -2.79 3.66 26.39
C LYS A 84 -2.78 2.19 25.98
N VAL A 85 -3.24 1.93 24.75
CA VAL A 85 -3.31 0.60 24.15
C VAL A 85 -2.23 0.47 23.08
N PRO A 86 -1.46 -0.63 23.06
CA PRO A 86 -1.40 -1.67 24.10
C PRO A 86 -0.72 -1.17 25.40
N ARG A 87 -1.08 -1.77 26.55
CA ARG A 87 -0.43 -1.51 27.86
C ARG A 87 0.90 -2.25 28.03
N ASN A 88 1.04 -3.37 27.34
CA ASN A 88 2.22 -4.23 27.34
C ASN A 88 2.79 -4.32 25.93
N CYS A 89 4.10 -4.46 25.82
CA CYS A 89 4.75 -4.63 24.54
C CYS A 89 4.26 -5.94 23.89
N PRO A 90 3.79 -5.93 22.63
CA PRO A 90 3.29 -7.15 21.96
C PRO A 90 4.37 -8.21 21.73
N TYR A 91 5.65 -7.83 21.82
CA TYR A 91 6.76 -8.75 21.59
C TYR A 91 7.29 -9.37 22.89
N CYS A 92 7.52 -8.56 23.92
CA CYS A 92 8.14 -9.03 25.17
C CYS A 92 7.21 -9.02 26.39
N ASN A 93 5.94 -8.64 26.19
CA ASN A 93 4.89 -8.52 27.21
C ASN A 93 5.23 -7.60 28.41
N LYS A 94 6.32 -6.84 28.35
CA LYS A 94 6.71 -5.88 29.40
C LYS A 94 5.88 -4.61 29.32
N ALA A 95 5.57 -4.03 30.47
CA ALA A 95 4.78 -2.81 30.59
C ALA A 95 5.41 -1.64 29.81
N ILE A 96 4.56 -0.90 29.11
CA ILE A 96 4.94 0.25 28.31
C ILE A 96 4.94 1.48 29.19
N ASN A 97 6.12 2.04 29.45
CA ASN A 97 6.24 3.29 30.18
C ASN A 97 6.01 4.46 29.22
N PHE A 98 4.77 4.95 29.18
CA PHE A 98 4.42 6.25 28.63
C PHE A 98 4.95 7.30 29.61
N GLY A 99 6.12 7.88 29.33
CA GLY A 99 6.76 8.85 30.23
C GLY A 99 5.83 10.02 30.50
N GLY A 100 5.42 10.17 31.76
CA GLY A 100 4.68 11.34 32.24
C GLY A 100 5.63 12.50 32.48
N ILE A 101 5.23 13.67 32.00
CA ILE A 101 5.52 14.96 32.62
C ILE A 101 4.16 15.61 32.84
#